data_AF-A0A9Q0C875-F1
#
_entry.id   AF-A0A9Q0C875-F1
#
_cell.length_a   1.000
_cell.length_b   1.000
_cell.length_c   1.000
_cell.angle_alpha   90.00
_cell.angle_beta   90.00
_cell.angle_gamma   90.00
#
_symmetry.space_group_name_H-M   'P 1'
#
loop_
_entity.id
_entity.type
_entity.pdbx_description
1 polymer ?
#
loop_
_entity_poly.entity_id
_entity_poly.type
_entity_poly.pdbx_seq_one_letter_code
_entity_poly.pdbx_strand_id
1 'polypeptide(L)'
;MTARNEIPFTRAFELFCEGRVLFGPVWDHMLEYYTNSLHNPEKILFLKYEEMMNDPIDGVMRLANFIGFPFSEEEKKTGLVEEIVEFCCFNKLKDLDVNKNNGVGNVKNDYYFRKAIAGDWQTHTTAEMATKLDKITAEKFHDSGFTY
;
A
#
# COMPACT_ATOMS: atom_id res chain seq x y z
N MET A 1 -21.08 5.31 25.77
CA MET A 1 -20.63 5.23 24.37
C MET A 1 -20.93 6.57 23.73
N THR A 2 -19.94 7.43 23.59
CA THR A 2 -20.06 8.66 22.79
C THR A 2 -20.16 8.24 21.32
N ALA A 3 -21.22 8.65 20.63
CA ALA A 3 -21.34 8.48 19.19
C ALA A 3 -20.08 9.04 18.53
N ARG A 4 -19.34 8.20 17.78
CA ARG A 4 -18.35 8.72 16.86
C ARG A 4 -19.15 9.53 15.84
N ASN A 5 -18.97 10.85 15.84
CA ASN A 5 -19.42 11.67 14.73
C ASN A 5 -18.62 11.21 13.50
N GLU A 6 -19.24 10.38 12.67
CA GLU A 6 -18.65 9.94 11.41
C GLU A 6 -18.44 11.18 10.53
N ILE A 7 -17.19 11.37 10.10
CA ILE A 7 -16.85 12.43 9.15
C ILE A 7 -17.37 11.96 7.78
N PRO A 8 -18.23 12.73 7.09
CA PRO A 8 -18.67 12.38 5.74
C PRO A 8 -17.46 12.18 4.81
N PHE A 9 -17.53 11.21 3.90
CA PHE A 9 -16.43 10.91 2.98
C PHE A 9 -15.94 12.15 2.22
N THR A 10 -16.84 13.01 1.76
CA THR A 10 -16.49 14.27 1.08
C THR A 10 -15.64 15.17 1.96
N ARG A 11 -15.93 15.28 3.26
CA ARG A 11 -15.10 16.07 4.19
C ARG A 11 -13.76 15.39 4.46
N ALA A 12 -13.74 14.06 4.59
CA ALA A 12 -12.49 13.31 4.76
C ALA A 12 -11.58 13.46 3.52
N PHE A 13 -12.15 13.42 2.33
CA PHE A 13 -11.46 13.63 1.06
C PHE A 13 -10.87 15.05 0.95
N GLU A 14 -11.61 16.08 1.36
CA GLU A 14 -11.09 17.45 1.39
C GLU A 14 -9.93 17.59 2.37
N LEU A 15 -10.05 17.03 3.58
CA LEU A 15 -8.95 17.00 4.55
C LEU A 15 -7.72 16.26 4.01
N PHE A 16 -7.93 15.17 3.26
CA PHE A 16 -6.86 14.42 2.59
C PHE A 16 -6.16 15.28 1.52
N CYS A 17 -6.91 15.96 0.66
CA CYS A 17 -6.37 16.89 -0.34
C CYS A 17 -5.58 18.04 0.31
N GLU A 18 -6.07 18.56 1.44
CA GLU A 18 -5.40 19.60 2.24
C GLU A 18 -4.15 19.07 2.98
N GLY A 19 -3.86 17.77 2.92
CA GLY A 19 -2.77 17.13 3.66
C GLY A 19 -3.02 17.01 5.17
N ARG A 20 -4.24 17.30 5.63
CA ARG A 20 -4.67 17.32 7.05
C ARG A 20 -5.20 15.98 7.50
N VAL A 21 -4.37 14.96 7.31
CA VAL A 21 -4.61 13.58 7.74
C VAL A 21 -3.44 13.11 8.60
N LEU A 22 -3.64 12.02 9.33
CA LEU A 22 -2.56 11.42 10.10
C LEU A 22 -1.41 11.05 9.14
N PHE A 23 -0.19 11.47 9.48
CA PHE A 23 1.02 11.31 8.66
C PHE A 23 0.98 12.01 7.27
N GLY A 24 0.06 12.97 7.07
CA GLY A 24 0.01 13.78 5.85
C GLY A 24 0.99 14.97 5.86
N PRO A 25 1.25 15.58 4.69
CA PRO A 25 0.69 15.25 3.37
C PRO A 25 1.28 13.97 2.76
N VAL A 26 0.43 13.12 2.17
CA VAL A 26 0.85 11.81 1.62
C VAL A 26 1.86 11.96 0.48
N TRP A 27 1.70 12.99 -0.36
CA TRP A 27 2.57 13.24 -1.50
C TRP A 27 4.01 13.50 -1.07
N ASP A 28 4.19 14.33 -0.04
CA ASP A 28 5.51 14.70 0.47
C ASP A 28 6.17 13.48 1.12
N HIS A 29 5.41 12.70 1.91
CA HIS A 29 5.90 11.44 2.49
C HIS A 29 6.35 10.44 1.42
N MET A 30 5.56 10.23 0.35
CA MET A 30 5.95 9.30 -0.72
C MET A 30 7.19 9.77 -1.47
N LEU A 31 7.27 11.06 -1.80
CA LEU A 31 8.43 11.62 -2.51
C LEU A 31 9.71 11.53 -1.68
N GLU A 32 9.64 11.81 -0.38
CA GLU A 32 10.80 11.74 0.50
C GLU A 32 11.42 10.32 0.47
N TYR A 33 10.60 9.28 0.64
CA TYR A 33 11.08 7.90 0.58
C TYR A 33 11.52 7.50 -0.83
N TYR A 34 10.80 7.93 -1.86
CA TYR A 34 11.18 7.66 -3.25
C TYR A 34 12.55 8.26 -3.57
N THR A 35 12.73 9.56 -3.35
CA THR A 35 14.01 10.24 -3.56
C THR A 35 15.13 9.62 -2.73
N ASN A 36 14.91 9.32 -1.45
CA ASN A 36 15.95 8.69 -0.64
C ASN A 36 16.30 7.27 -1.12
N SER A 37 15.34 6.53 -1.68
CA SER A 37 15.60 5.21 -2.26
C SER A 37 16.50 5.26 -3.50
N LEU A 38 16.40 6.32 -4.30
CA LEU A 38 17.31 6.55 -5.43
C LEU A 38 18.75 6.85 -4.98
N HIS A 39 18.90 7.57 -3.86
CA HIS A 39 20.22 7.95 -3.33
C HIS A 39 20.85 6.84 -2.48
N ASN A 40 20.06 5.97 -1.87
CA ASN A 40 20.52 4.90 -0.96
C ASN A 40 19.81 3.57 -1.27
N PRO A 41 19.94 3.02 -2.49
CA PRO A 41 19.22 1.82 -2.91
C PRO A 41 19.59 0.57 -2.09
N GLU A 42 20.74 0.58 -1.42
CA GLU A 42 21.20 -0.48 -0.50
C GLU A 42 20.57 -0.38 0.89
N LYS A 43 19.93 0.74 1.24
CA LYS A 43 19.30 0.98 2.56
C LYS A 43 17.80 1.14 2.49
N ILE A 44 17.25 1.44 1.32
CA ILE A 44 15.82 1.68 1.13
C ILE A 44 15.34 0.96 -0.13
N LEU A 45 14.51 -0.05 0.06
CA LEU A 45 13.74 -0.67 -1.01
C LEU A 45 12.39 0.02 -1.14
N PHE A 46 12.17 0.70 -2.26
CA PHE A 46 10.89 1.31 -2.58
C PHE A 46 10.04 0.34 -3.41
N LEU A 47 8.85 -0.01 -2.91
CA LEU A 47 7.89 -0.91 -3.56
C LEU A 47 6.56 -0.18 -3.77
N LYS A 48 5.91 -0.44 -4.90
CA LYS A 48 4.57 0.07 -5.20
C LYS A 48 3.55 -1.05 -5.04
N TYR A 49 2.39 -0.70 -4.49
CA TYR A 49 1.34 -1.67 -4.19
C TYR A 49 0.81 -2.34 -5.46
N GLU A 50 0.54 -1.58 -6.51
CA GLU A 50 0.02 -2.07 -7.79
C GLU A 50 1.03 -2.98 -8.51
N GLU A 51 2.32 -2.64 -8.48
CA GLU A 51 3.39 -3.48 -9.04
C GLU A 51 3.49 -4.82 -8.29
N MET A 52 3.46 -4.79 -6.95
CA MET A 52 3.47 -6.02 -6.14
C MET A 52 2.20 -6.86 -6.31
N MET A 53 1.05 -6.23 -6.55
CA MET A 53 -0.18 -6.96 -6.87
C MET A 53 -0.10 -7.64 -8.24
N ASN A 54 0.54 -6.99 -9.22
CA ASN A 54 0.66 -7.51 -10.58
C ASN A 54 1.69 -8.64 -10.67
N ASP A 55 2.84 -8.50 -10.01
CA ASP A 55 3.88 -9.54 -9.93
C ASP A 55 4.40 -9.70 -8.48
N PRO A 56 3.68 -10.46 -7.64
CA PRO A 56 4.08 -10.69 -6.25
C PRO A 56 5.36 -11.51 -6.14
N ILE A 57 5.69 -12.33 -7.15
CA ILE A 57 6.90 -13.17 -7.16
C ILE A 57 8.13 -12.27 -7.29
N ASP A 58 8.13 -11.31 -8.23
CA ASP A 58 9.18 -10.30 -8.33
C ASP A 58 9.32 -9.50 -7.03
N GLY A 59 8.19 -9.04 -6.45
CA GLY A 59 8.18 -8.30 -5.19
C GLY A 59 8.87 -9.06 -4.04
N VAL A 60 8.53 -10.33 -3.85
CA VAL A 60 9.14 -11.19 -2.82
C VAL A 60 10.62 -11.43 -3.09
N MET A 61 11.01 -11.70 -4.34
CA MET A 61 12.42 -11.88 -4.70
C MET A 61 13.25 -10.60 -4.46
N ARG A 62 12.74 -9.43 -4.85
CA ARG A 62 13.39 -8.14 -4.60
C ARG A 62 13.55 -7.87 -3.11
N LEU A 63 12.51 -8.14 -2.32
CA LEU A 63 12.58 -8.00 -0.87
C LEU A 63 13.64 -8.92 -0.26
N ALA A 64 13.62 -10.20 -0.63
CA ALA A 64 14.55 -11.22 -0.13
C ALA A 64 16.01 -10.85 -0.44
N ASN A 65 16.28 -10.42 -1.68
CA ASN A 65 17.59 -9.90 -2.08
C ASN A 65 18.01 -8.69 -1.23
N PHE A 66 17.10 -7.75 -1.01
CA PHE A 66 17.37 -6.51 -0.27
C PHE A 66 17.68 -6.77 1.21
N ILE A 67 16.98 -7.70 1.87
CA ILE A 67 17.23 -8.04 3.28
C ILE A 67 18.42 -9.00 3.47
N GLY A 68 19.14 -9.36 2.40
CA GLY A 68 20.34 -10.21 2.46
C GLY A 68 20.07 -11.71 2.47
N PHE A 69 18.87 -12.15 2.08
CA PHE A 69 18.47 -13.55 1.99
C PHE A 69 17.99 -13.91 0.57
N PRO A 70 18.85 -13.78 -0.47
CA PRO A 70 18.46 -14.11 -1.83
C PRO A 70 18.12 -15.60 -1.94
N PHE A 71 17.03 -15.92 -2.66
CA PHE A 71 16.68 -17.31 -2.94
C PHE A 71 17.72 -17.97 -3.84
N SER A 72 18.14 -19.17 -3.45
CA SER A 72 18.96 -20.05 -4.27
C SER A 72 18.18 -20.58 -5.49
N GLU A 73 18.91 -21.06 -6.50
CA GLU A 73 18.29 -21.68 -7.68
C GLU A 73 17.48 -22.93 -7.33
N GLU A 74 17.86 -23.64 -6.27
CA GLU A 74 17.10 -24.80 -5.80
C GLU A 74 15.78 -24.37 -5.15
N GLU A 75 15.80 -23.37 -4.27
CA GLU A 75 14.57 -22.85 -3.65
C GLU A 75 13.58 -22.35 -4.70
N LYS A 76 14.07 -21.65 -5.73
CA LYS A 76 13.25 -21.24 -6.89
C LYS A 76 12.67 -22.45 -7.62
N LYS A 77 13.47 -23.48 -7.90
CA LYS A 77 13.00 -24.71 -8.59
C LYS A 77 11.99 -25.50 -7.77
N THR A 78 12.12 -25.50 -6.44
CA THR A 78 11.17 -26.20 -5.55
C THR A 78 9.82 -25.49 -5.45
N GLY A 79 9.70 -24.27 -5.93
CA GLY A 79 8.48 -23.47 -5.84
C GLY A 79 8.32 -22.73 -4.51
N LEU A 80 9.41 -22.56 -3.74
CA LEU A 80 9.35 -21.94 -2.41
C LEU A 80 8.85 -20.48 -2.47
N VAL A 81 9.22 -19.75 -3.53
CA VAL A 81 8.81 -18.35 -3.69
C VAL A 81 7.29 -18.27 -3.89
N GLU A 82 6.74 -19.16 -4.71
CA GLU A 82 5.31 -19.33 -4.95
C GLU A 82 4.57 -19.74 -3.68
N GLU A 83 5.13 -20.66 -2.89
CA GLU A 83 4.56 -21.05 -1.60
C GLU A 83 4.49 -19.88 -0.61
N ILE A 84 5.52 -19.03 -0.55
CA ILE A 84 5.53 -17.82 0.28
C ILE A 84 4.47 -16.82 -0.20
N VAL A 85 4.40 -16.57 -1.51
CA VAL A 85 3.38 -15.67 -2.09
C VAL A 85 1.98 -16.17 -1.77
N GLU A 86 1.72 -17.46 -1.95
CA GLU A 86 0.44 -18.07 -1.64
C GLU A 86 0.14 -18.04 -0.13
N PHE A 87 1.14 -18.26 0.72
CA PHE A 87 1.00 -18.15 2.17
C PHE A 87 0.60 -16.73 2.62
N CYS A 88 1.18 -15.71 1.98
CA CYS A 88 0.95 -14.30 2.28
C CYS A 88 -0.20 -13.68 1.47
N CYS A 89 -0.90 -14.45 0.64
CA CYS A 89 -1.92 -13.88 -0.25
C CYS A 89 -3.11 -13.33 0.54
N PHE A 90 -3.72 -12.26 0.03
CA PHE A 90 -4.76 -11.52 0.74
C PHE A 90 -5.92 -12.40 1.21
N ASN A 91 -6.45 -13.27 0.34
CA ASN A 91 -7.61 -14.10 0.67
C ASN A 91 -7.27 -15.08 1.80
N LYS A 92 -6.09 -15.71 1.73
CA LYS A 92 -5.64 -16.65 2.76
C LYS A 92 -5.44 -15.97 4.11
N LEU A 93 -4.76 -14.83 4.13
CA LEU A 93 -4.56 -14.06 5.36
C LEU A 93 -5.89 -13.55 5.93
N LYS A 94 -6.77 -12.99 5.09
CA LYS A 94 -8.11 -12.53 5.49
C LYS A 94 -8.94 -13.66 6.09
N ASP A 95 -8.75 -14.89 5.62
CA ASP A 95 -9.54 -16.03 6.04
C ASP A 95 -9.09 -16.70 7.34
N LEU A 96 -7.91 -16.36 7.86
CA LEU A 96 -7.41 -16.86 9.14
C LEU A 96 -8.31 -16.46 10.31
N ASP A 97 -8.52 -17.39 11.25
CA ASP A 97 -9.35 -17.19 12.44
C ASP A 97 -8.90 -15.96 13.26
N VAL A 98 -7.58 -15.81 13.46
CA VAL A 98 -6.98 -14.66 14.16
C VAL A 98 -7.31 -13.32 13.48
N ASN A 99 -7.55 -13.30 12.17
CA ASN A 99 -7.88 -12.08 11.43
C ASN A 99 -9.39 -11.83 11.36
N LYS A 100 -10.22 -12.86 11.55
CA LYS A 100 -11.69 -12.72 11.61
C LYS A 100 -12.21 -12.39 13.00
N ASN A 101 -11.59 -12.97 14.03
CA ASN A 101 -12.18 -13.04 15.37
C ASN A 101 -11.36 -12.33 16.47
N ASN A 102 -10.15 -11.83 16.16
CA ASN A 102 -9.29 -11.19 17.15
C ASN A 102 -9.09 -9.68 16.85
N GLY A 103 -8.43 -8.98 17.77
CA GLY A 103 -8.11 -7.56 17.65
C GLY A 103 -7.18 -7.09 18.77
N VAL A 104 -6.57 -5.93 18.59
CA VAL A 104 -5.75 -5.27 19.61
C VAL A 104 -6.45 -3.98 20.06
N GLY A 105 -6.75 -3.90 21.35
CA GLY A 105 -7.54 -2.78 21.90
C GLY A 105 -8.93 -2.73 21.26
N ASN A 106 -9.28 -1.58 20.68
CA ASN A 106 -10.58 -1.36 20.02
C ASN A 106 -10.53 -1.54 18.49
N VAL A 107 -9.44 -2.10 17.96
CA VAL A 107 -9.27 -2.34 16.52
C VAL A 107 -9.36 -3.84 16.26
N LYS A 108 -10.41 -4.26 15.55
CA LYS A 108 -10.56 -5.64 15.09
C LYS A 108 -9.59 -5.89 13.94
N ASN A 109 -9.05 -7.11 13.86
CA ASN A 109 -8.10 -7.47 12.82
C ASN A 109 -8.74 -7.52 11.42
N ASP A 110 -10.06 -7.76 11.33
CA ASP A 110 -10.78 -7.79 10.06
C ASP A 110 -10.77 -6.44 9.33
N TYR A 111 -10.60 -5.34 10.06
CA TYR A 111 -10.50 -3.99 9.50
C TYR A 111 -9.28 -3.80 8.59
N TYR A 112 -8.22 -4.60 8.76
CA TYR A 112 -7.05 -4.56 7.88
C TYR A 112 -7.32 -5.23 6.51
N PHE A 113 -8.38 -6.05 6.38
CA PHE A 113 -8.64 -6.88 5.21
C PHE A 113 -9.95 -6.52 4.48
N ARG A 114 -10.00 -5.36 3.84
CA ARG A 114 -11.22 -4.87 3.16
C ARG A 114 -11.49 -5.55 1.81
N LYS A 115 -10.78 -5.16 0.75
CA LYS A 115 -11.01 -5.65 -0.63
C LYS A 115 -9.76 -6.11 -1.40
N ALA A 116 -8.59 -5.50 -1.16
CA ALA A 116 -7.37 -5.71 -1.94
C ALA A 116 -7.57 -5.61 -3.47
N ILE A 117 -8.10 -4.47 -3.92
CA ILE A 117 -8.35 -4.19 -5.34
C ILE A 117 -7.73 -2.83 -5.68
N ALA A 118 -6.83 -2.81 -6.66
CA ALA A 118 -6.38 -1.59 -7.30
C ALA A 118 -7.53 -0.97 -8.11
N GLY A 119 -7.77 0.33 -7.96
CA GLY A 119 -8.84 1.03 -8.69
C GLY A 119 -10.21 1.09 -8.00
N ASP A 120 -10.39 0.53 -6.80
CA ASP A 120 -11.68 0.59 -6.06
C ASP A 120 -12.12 2.04 -5.74
N TRP A 121 -11.22 3.03 -5.85
CA TRP A 121 -11.51 4.45 -5.69
C TRP A 121 -12.66 4.92 -6.59
N GLN A 122 -12.79 4.35 -7.79
CA GLN A 122 -13.84 4.70 -8.75
C GLN A 122 -15.25 4.44 -8.21
N THR A 123 -15.40 3.55 -7.22
CA THR A 123 -16.68 3.25 -6.58
C THR A 123 -17.05 4.24 -5.47
N HIS A 124 -16.12 5.08 -5.03
CA HIS A 124 -16.30 6.01 -3.89
C HIS A 124 -16.20 7.49 -4.26
N THR A 125 -15.52 7.83 -5.35
CA THR A 125 -15.26 9.23 -5.74
C THR A 125 -16.03 9.63 -6.99
N THR A 126 -16.39 10.91 -7.09
CA THR A 126 -16.87 11.49 -8.35
C THR A 126 -15.71 11.77 -9.31
N ALA A 127 -16.03 12.03 -10.59
CA ALA A 127 -15.04 12.47 -11.57
C ALA A 127 -14.32 13.76 -11.12
N GLU A 128 -15.04 14.71 -10.52
CA GLU A 128 -14.46 15.96 -10.01
C GLU A 128 -13.43 15.71 -8.91
N MET A 129 -13.72 14.79 -7.98
CA MET A 129 -12.79 14.39 -6.92
C MET A 129 -11.54 13.73 -7.50
N ALA A 130 -11.72 12.84 -8.48
CA ALA A 130 -10.60 12.19 -9.17
C ALA A 130 -9.70 13.22 -9.89
N THR A 131 -10.29 14.09 -10.70
CA THR A 131 -9.56 15.16 -11.40
C THR A 131 -8.81 16.08 -10.44
N LYS A 132 -9.39 16.37 -9.27
CA LYS A 132 -8.71 17.17 -8.25
C LYS A 132 -7.46 16.47 -7.71
N LEU A 133 -7.54 15.17 -7.41
CA LEU A 133 -6.37 14.40 -6.99
C LEU A 133 -5.32 14.32 -8.10
N ASP A 134 -5.72 14.04 -9.34
CA ASP A 134 -4.81 13.98 -10.49
C ASP A 134 -4.04 15.30 -10.69
N LYS A 135 -4.72 16.43 -10.48
CA LYS A 135 -4.08 17.74 -10.54
C LYS A 135 -3.05 17.92 -9.42
N ILE A 136 -3.42 17.59 -8.18
CA ILE A 136 -2.52 17.70 -7.02
C ILE A 136 -1.28 16.83 -7.22
N THR A 137 -1.47 15.60 -7.68
CA THR A 137 -0.37 14.65 -7.89
C THR A 137 0.53 15.06 -9.04
N ALA A 138 -0.05 15.50 -10.16
CA ALA A 138 0.72 16.04 -11.27
C ALA A 138 1.58 17.23 -10.84
N GLU A 139 1.02 18.18 -10.09
CA GLU A 139 1.76 19.33 -9.56
C GLU A 139 2.87 18.92 -8.60
N LYS A 140 2.59 17.97 -7.70
CA LYS A 140 3.56 17.51 -6.70
C LYS A 140 4.69 16.70 -7.32
N PHE A 141 4.40 15.89 -8.33
CA PHE A 141 5.34 14.88 -8.84
C PHE A 141 6.03 15.29 -10.13
N HIS A 142 5.64 16.41 -10.74
CA HIS A 142 6.13 16.94 -12.02
C HIS A 142 7.64 16.73 -12.26
N ASP A 143 8.48 17.11 -11.29
CA ASP A 143 9.96 17.07 -11.44
C ASP A 143 10.62 15.97 -10.62
N SER A 144 9.84 15.08 -10.02
CA SER A 144 10.37 14.01 -9.16
C SER A 144 10.88 12.81 -9.95
N GLY A 145 10.41 12.62 -11.18
CA GLY A 145 10.58 11.38 -11.92
C GLY A 145 9.80 10.19 -11.34
N PHE A 146 8.91 10.42 -10.36
CA PHE A 146 8.03 9.40 -9.81
C PHE A 146 6.83 9.17 -10.74
N THR A 147 6.52 7.91 -11.02
CA THR A 147 5.32 7.50 -11.76
C THR A 147 4.59 6.40 -11.01
N TYR A 148 3.26 6.41 -11.07
CA TYR A 148 2.41 5.34 -10.53
C TYR A 148 2.51 4.09 -11.42
#